data_AF-V5I3R7-F1
#
_entry.id   AF-V5I3R7-F1
#
_cell.length_a   1.000
_cell.length_b   1.000
_cell.length_c   1.000
_cell.angle_alpha   90.00
_cell.angle_beta   90.00
_cell.angle_gamma   90.00
#
_symmetry.space_group_name_H-M   'P 1'
#
loop_
_entity.id
_entity.type
_entity.pdbx_description
1 polymer ?
#
loop_
_entity_poly.entity_id
_entity_poly.type
_entity_poly.pdbx_seq_one_letter_code
_entity_poly.pdbx_strand_id
1 'polypeptide(L)'
;MEAKIFTFLQIAVLIALGIHLIAAGQDRDGDEDSEEYELFTVEYCGTNCTQLGNGSWTACTGNNGTCRCFHESDKTVGLCLIYRIY
;
A
#
# COMPACT_ATOMS: atom_id res chain seq x y z
N MET A 1 27.69 -33.72 37.08
CA MET A 1 27.99 -32.72 36.04
C MET A 1 27.00 -32.77 34.86
N GLU A 2 25.89 -33.51 35.00
CA GLU A 2 24.87 -33.71 33.95
C GLU A 2 24.03 -32.46 33.64
N ALA A 3 23.60 -31.73 34.67
CA ALA A 3 22.72 -30.55 34.51
C ALA A 3 23.33 -29.44 33.64
N LYS A 4 24.67 -29.38 33.57
CA LYS A 4 25.42 -28.35 32.86
C LYS A 4 25.55 -28.64 31.35
N ILE A 5 25.30 -29.89 30.93
CA ILE A 5 25.30 -30.33 29.53
C ILE A 5 23.92 -30.10 28.91
N PHE A 6 22.85 -30.41 29.66
CA PHE A 6 21.48 -30.19 29.21
C PHE A 6 21.18 -28.72 28.92
N THR A 7 21.68 -27.81 29.77
CA THR A 7 21.53 -26.36 29.55
C THR A 7 22.27 -25.88 28.31
N PHE A 8 23.44 -26.43 28.02
CA PHE A 8 24.22 -26.09 26.83
C PHE A 8 23.54 -26.57 25.54
N LEU A 9 22.94 -27.77 25.58
CA LEU A 9 22.19 -28.33 24.47
C LEU A 9 20.91 -27.52 24.19
N GLN A 10 20.21 -27.07 25.23
CA GLN A 10 19.02 -26.21 25.10
C GLN A 10 19.35 -24.87 24.44
N ILE A 11 20.46 -24.23 24.83
CA ILE A 11 20.91 -22.98 24.21
C ILE A 11 21.22 -23.20 22.73
N ALA A 12 21.94 -24.28 22.38
CA ALA A 12 22.27 -24.59 20.98
C ALA A 12 21.02 -24.80 20.11
N VAL A 13 19.99 -25.49 20.64
CA VAL A 13 18.71 -25.71 19.94
C VAL A 13 17.96 -24.39 19.75
N LEU A 14 17.95 -23.49 20.74
CA LEU A 14 17.34 -22.17 20.62
C LEU A 14 18.05 -21.28 19.59
N ILE A 15 19.38 -21.33 19.51
CA ILE A 15 20.14 -20.58 18.49
C ILE A 15 19.85 -21.16 17.08
N ALA A 16 19.81 -22.49 16.92
CA ALA A 16 19.51 -23.13 15.64
C ALA A 16 18.07 -22.86 15.14
N LEU A 17 17.08 -22.85 16.04
CA LEU A 17 15.70 -22.51 15.72
C LEU A 17 15.50 -21.00 15.51
N GLY A 18 16.21 -20.15 16.26
CA GLY A 18 16.13 -18.70 16.15
C GLY A 18 16.58 -18.16 14.79
N ILE A 19 17.57 -18.81 14.15
CA ILE A 19 18.06 -18.41 12.82
C ILE A 19 16.97 -18.56 11.74
N HIS A 20 16.02 -19.49 11.89
CA HIS A 20 14.90 -19.64 10.95
C HIS A 20 13.82 -18.56 11.11
N LEU A 21 13.73 -17.88 12.27
CA LEU A 21 12.72 -16.85 12.53
C LEU A 21 13.11 -15.46 12.02
N ILE A 22 14.39 -15.24 11.69
CA ILE A 22 14.88 -13.93 11.22
C ILE A 22 14.47 -13.67 9.75
N ALA A 23 14.13 -14.71 8.98
CA ALA A 23 13.69 -14.58 7.59
C ALA A 23 12.22 -14.14 7.41
N ALA A 24 11.43 -14.09 8.49
CA ALA A 24 9.99 -13.73 8.44
C ALA A 24 9.69 -12.35 9.05
N GLY A 25 10.71 -11.59 9.45
CA GLY A 25 10.54 -10.33 10.19
C GLY A 25 11.34 -9.15 9.64
N GLN A 26 11.94 -9.28 8.46
CA GLN A 26 12.53 -8.15 7.76
C GLN A 26 11.55 -7.67 6.68
N ASP A 27 10.41 -7.12 7.10
CA ASP A 27 9.81 -6.02 6.34
C ASP A 27 10.81 -4.86 6.49
N ARG A 28 11.76 -4.83 5.55
CA ARG A 28 12.75 -3.77 5.44
C ARG A 28 11.98 -2.53 5.00
N ASP A 29 11.79 -1.65 5.96
CA ASP A 29 11.68 -0.23 5.66
C ASP A 29 12.85 0.15 4.74
N GLY A 30 12.52 0.86 3.66
CA GLY A 30 13.22 0.85 2.37
C GLY A 30 14.75 0.95 2.40
N ASP A 31 15.41 0.19 1.53
CA ASP A 31 16.04 0.79 0.35
C ASP A 31 16.52 -0.29 -0.65
N GLU A 32 16.31 0.05 -1.92
CA GLU A 32 17.04 -0.34 -3.13
C GLU A 32 17.04 -1.81 -3.61
N ASP A 33 16.53 -1.94 -4.84
CA ASP A 33 16.62 -3.03 -5.81
C ASP A 33 15.55 -4.16 -5.78
N SER A 34 14.59 -3.98 -6.70
CA SER A 34 13.78 -4.99 -7.40
C SER A 34 12.37 -5.32 -6.90
N GLU A 35 11.68 -4.36 -6.30
CA GLU A 35 10.22 -4.36 -6.38
C GLU A 35 9.83 -3.76 -7.74
N GLU A 36 9.16 -4.51 -8.60
CA GLU A 36 8.35 -3.96 -9.68
C GLU A 36 7.24 -3.14 -9.01
N TYR A 37 7.56 -1.92 -8.57
CA TYR A 37 6.55 -0.98 -8.11
C TYR A 37 5.66 -0.75 -9.33
N GLU A 38 4.45 -1.32 -9.34
CA GLU A 38 3.43 -0.94 -10.32
C GLU A 38 3.31 0.58 -10.23
N LEU A 39 3.89 1.28 -11.21
CA LEU A 39 4.07 2.72 -11.14
C LEU A 39 2.70 3.31 -11.41
N PHE A 40 1.92 3.57 -10.37
CA PHE A 40 0.61 4.20 -10.54
C PHE A 40 0.78 5.71 -10.50
N THR A 41 0.18 6.39 -11.47
CA THR A 41 0.11 7.86 -11.50
C THR A 41 -1.32 8.31 -11.34
N VAL A 42 -1.50 9.37 -10.55
CA VAL A 42 -2.77 10.06 -10.38
C VAL A 42 -2.60 11.48 -10.92
N GLU A 43 -3.36 11.82 -11.97
CA GLU A 43 -3.31 13.13 -12.60
C GLU A 43 -4.63 13.88 -12.41
N TYR A 44 -4.55 15.15 -11.99
CA TYR A 44 -5.73 16.00 -11.84
C TYR A 44 -6.17 16.58 -13.18
N CYS A 45 -7.46 16.42 -13.49
CA CYS A 45 -8.04 16.84 -14.77
C CYS A 45 -8.33 18.35 -14.88
N GLY A 46 -7.92 19.15 -13.89
CA GLY A 46 -8.14 20.60 -13.89
C GLY A 46 -9.54 21.04 -13.43
N THR A 47 -10.43 20.11 -13.07
CA THR A 47 -11.78 20.43 -12.58
C THR A 47 -12.22 19.54 -11.42
N ASN A 48 -13.12 20.07 -10.59
CA ASN A 48 -13.79 19.33 -9.53
C ASN A 48 -15.11 18.74 -10.04
N CYS A 49 -15.60 17.71 -9.34
CA CYS A 49 -16.95 17.20 -9.47
C CYS A 49 -17.75 17.51 -8.19
N THR A 50 -19.06 17.64 -8.31
CA THR A 50 -19.95 18.00 -7.20
C THR A 50 -21.16 17.09 -7.15
N GLN A 51 -21.64 16.79 -5.95
CA GLN A 51 -22.84 16.01 -5.77
C GLN A 51 -24.09 16.86 -6.10
N LEU A 52 -24.95 16.31 -6.95
CA LEU A 52 -26.23 16.87 -7.36
C LEU A 52 -27.29 16.53 -6.31
N GLY A 53 -28.40 17.27 -6.30
CA GLY A 53 -29.50 17.06 -5.34
C GLY A 53 -30.19 15.69 -5.44
N ASN A 54 -29.95 14.95 -6.52
CA ASN A 54 -30.42 13.56 -6.70
C ASN A 54 -29.40 12.51 -6.22
N GLY A 55 -28.30 12.92 -5.61
CA GLY A 55 -27.22 12.06 -5.11
C GLY A 55 -26.17 11.65 -6.16
N SER A 56 -26.40 11.93 -7.45
CA SER A 56 -25.44 11.69 -8.54
C SER A 56 -24.32 12.73 -8.51
N TRP A 57 -23.21 12.47 -9.20
CA TRP A 57 -22.08 13.39 -9.32
C TRP A 57 -22.00 14.01 -10.72
N THR A 58 -21.55 15.26 -10.79
CA THR A 58 -21.27 15.90 -12.09
C THR A 58 -20.19 15.13 -12.85
N ALA A 59 -20.33 15.07 -14.18
CA ALA A 59 -19.41 14.35 -15.04
C ALA A 59 -18.07 15.07 -15.18
N CYS A 60 -16.97 14.31 -15.21
CA CYS A 60 -15.63 14.81 -15.53
C CYS A 60 -15.38 14.73 -17.03
N THR A 61 -15.22 15.89 -17.69
CA THR A 61 -15.05 15.96 -19.17
C THR A 61 -13.60 16.08 -19.63
N GLY A 62 -12.64 16.22 -18.71
CA GLY A 62 -11.22 16.33 -19.03
C GLY A 62 -10.64 15.07 -19.71
N ASN A 63 -9.52 15.25 -20.43
CA ASN A 63 -8.74 14.21 -21.10
C ASN A 63 -9.59 13.16 -21.85
N ASN A 64 -10.46 13.59 -22.78
CA ASN A 64 -11.25 12.71 -23.65
C ASN A 64 -12.09 11.65 -22.90
N GLY A 65 -12.53 11.96 -21.68
CA GLY A 65 -13.38 11.06 -20.89
C GLY A 65 -12.63 10.02 -20.06
N THR A 66 -11.29 10.10 -19.96
CA THR A 66 -10.52 9.23 -19.04
C THR A 66 -10.64 9.66 -17.57
N CYS A 67 -11.12 10.87 -17.32
CA CYS A 67 -11.29 11.41 -15.98
C CYS A 67 -12.47 10.77 -15.26
N ARG A 68 -12.27 10.43 -13.99
CA ARG A 68 -13.29 9.88 -13.09
C ARG A 68 -13.43 10.79 -11.88
N CYS A 69 -14.65 10.91 -11.37
CA CYS A 69 -14.92 11.67 -10.15
C CYS A 69 -14.57 10.80 -8.93
N PHE A 70 -13.65 11.29 -8.11
CA PHE A 70 -13.31 10.69 -6.82
C PHE A 70 -13.72 11.65 -5.71
N HIS A 71 -14.41 11.12 -4.70
CA HIS A 71 -14.93 11.93 -3.60
C HIS A 71 -14.87 11.14 -2.30
N GLU A 72 -14.73 11.86 -1.19
CA GLU A 72 -14.92 11.30 0.15
C GLU A 72 -16.43 11.22 0.46
N SER A 73 -16.83 10.25 1.28
CA SER A 73 -18.25 9.98 1.55
C SER A 73 -18.96 11.12 2.29
N ASP A 74 -18.23 11.93 3.07
CA ASP A 74 -18.75 13.05 3.86
C ASP A 74 -18.63 14.40 3.14
N LYS A 75 -18.15 14.42 1.89
CA LYS A 75 -17.98 15.64 1.09
C LYS A 75 -18.94 15.66 -0.10
N THR A 76 -19.41 16.87 -0.42
CA THR A 76 -20.25 17.14 -1.61
C THR A 76 -19.45 17.64 -2.81
N VAL A 77 -18.13 17.78 -2.65
CA VAL A 77 -17.17 18.18 -3.68
C VAL A 77 -16.07 17.13 -3.73
N GLY A 78 -15.75 16.67 -4.93
CA GLY A 78 -14.71 15.72 -5.25
C GLY A 78 -13.79 16.23 -6.35
N LEU A 79 -12.78 15.43 -6.68
CA LEU A 79 -11.77 15.76 -7.69
C LEU A 79 -11.97 14.89 -8.93
N CYS A 80 -11.83 15.48 -10.11
CA CYS A 80 -11.70 14.70 -11.34
C CYS A 80 -10.25 14.28 -11.53
N LEU A 81 -10.00 12.97 -11.48
CA LEU A 81 -8.66 12.39 -11.55
C LEU A 81 -8.58 11.33 -12.64
N ILE A 82 -7.37 11.10 -13.16
CA ILE A 82 -7.02 9.97 -14.01
C ILE A 82 -6.15 9.04 -13.19
N TYR A 83 -6.50 7.76 -13.22
CA TYR A 83 -5.69 6.70 -12.64
C TYR A 83 -5.08 5.88 -13.78
N ARG A 84 -3.75 5.80 -13.83
CA ARG A 84 -2.99 4.94 -14.76
C ARG A 84 -2.06 4.05 -13.98
N ILE A 85 -2.02 2.78 -14.38
CA ILE A 85 -1.02 1.79 -13.98
C ILE A 85 -0.11 1.62 -15.20
N TYR A 86 1.20 1.69 -14.98
CA TYR A 86 2.23 1.45 -16.01
C TYR A 86 2.84 0.07 -15.86
#